data_AF-A0A8T4RXL5-F1
#
_entry.id   AF-A0A8T4RXL5-F1
#
_cell.length_a   1.000
_cell.length_b   1.000
_cell.length_c   1.000
_cell.angle_alpha   90.00
_cell.angle_beta   90.00
_cell.angle_gamma   90.00
#
_symmetry.space_group_name_H-M   'P 1'
#
loop_
_entity.id
_entity.type
_entity.pdbx_description
1 polymer ?
#
loop_
_entity_poly.entity_id
_entity_poly.type
_entity_poly.pdbx_seq_one_letter_code
_entity_poly.pdbx_strand_id
1 'polypeptide(L)'
;MGRGLLLGMAVFLTLLLLPLAFADNDEGSKLAPLRAGSYAGDDKSGGKEKMEDNLEVELKEEDDGRKEIEVEREVKIKREERIKERDEFLKSEVFTRLKTEQQEKLSKLDPDDLQVFSKLRTDQLSKIRNVDGERLRVLASQNVESLRKIATLQEDDIEKLAKLDRSRIEGLVKLSPAEIKTKLENVRLLKAEDDEFKFRPLSLEQTKRSQAAFEKLKENEEKLRERYEERKEKLVEVRERVNACKNDTTAENCANADEDAMGKAKEHAVSVVERLLNHLEKVKEKIESSQDLPEDDVEAHLEKINSLIARVNELQSKIEAAATKKEFNEEAKSLRKIVSTVKKSSITRAQALIRAQTIGVIRRAEIMEKKMDCSLSALDETGEDTSQLDAKVKEFSQLIAAARAKVEEAKEAYDASDKDAVAQSRTLLADARDLAHDAQKKLVEVKNEIMALGGTLCAEAEVAVDESEFEVEEPKEDKEEKNEAEVSGDVGLSEEAQSVLDSLAAAFEGVEGKAELKLKVKKEGNETTVEKEEIEGELTAEQQTLWEDLKAQVVALVEAAEGDDLELEIEIEHEVEAEEAEEEEGQDDDESNEDENETNTTAA
;
A
#
# COMPACT_ATOMS: atom_id res chain seq x y z
N MET A 1 -13.89 -2.85 55.75
CA MET A 1 -14.21 -2.31 54.42
C MET A 1 -14.85 -3.42 53.62
N GLY A 2 -15.93 -3.12 52.88
CA GLY A 2 -16.83 -4.14 52.32
C GLY A 2 -16.16 -4.93 51.18
N ARG A 3 -16.31 -6.26 51.21
CA ARG A 3 -15.83 -7.19 50.18
C ARG A 3 -16.21 -6.79 48.73
N GLY A 4 -17.31 -6.05 48.55
CA GLY A 4 -17.76 -5.55 47.24
C GLY A 4 -16.83 -4.53 46.56
N LEU A 5 -16.07 -3.72 47.33
CA LEU A 5 -15.16 -2.72 46.74
C LEU A 5 -13.95 -3.39 46.03
N LEU A 6 -13.42 -4.46 46.67
CA LEU A 6 -12.29 -5.28 46.21
C LEU A 6 -12.67 -6.17 45.00
N LEU A 7 -13.91 -6.68 44.96
CA LEU A 7 -14.42 -7.55 43.90
C LEU A 7 -14.42 -6.88 42.53
N GLY A 8 -14.93 -5.64 42.45
CA GLY A 8 -14.90 -4.93 41.18
C GLY A 8 -13.49 -4.47 40.77
N MET A 9 -12.49 -4.50 41.65
CA MET A 9 -11.14 -3.98 41.35
C MET A 9 -10.26 -5.03 40.68
N ALA A 10 -10.44 -6.31 41.02
CA ALA A 10 -9.75 -7.40 40.32
C ALA A 10 -10.21 -7.55 38.85
N VAL A 11 -11.51 -7.34 38.58
CA VAL A 11 -12.13 -7.33 37.24
C VAL A 11 -11.77 -6.06 36.46
N PHE A 12 -11.56 -4.95 37.16
CA PHE A 12 -11.02 -3.71 36.59
C PHE A 12 -9.58 -3.86 36.07
N LEU A 13 -8.77 -4.70 36.72
CA LEU A 13 -7.37 -4.92 36.36
C LEU A 13 -7.16 -5.92 35.22
N THR A 14 -8.05 -6.91 35.00
CA THR A 14 -8.05 -7.80 33.81
C THR A 14 -8.24 -7.01 32.53
N LEU A 15 -9.22 -6.12 32.59
CA LEU A 15 -9.70 -5.26 31.52
C LEU A 15 -8.56 -4.38 30.92
N LEU A 16 -7.50 -4.12 31.68
CA LEU A 16 -6.38 -3.28 31.23
C LEU A 16 -5.22 -4.06 30.59
N LEU A 17 -5.21 -5.40 30.68
CA LEU A 17 -4.15 -6.26 30.14
C LEU A 17 -4.30 -6.47 28.62
N LEU A 18 -4.41 -5.37 27.86
CA LEU A 18 -4.53 -5.39 26.42
C LEU A 18 -3.24 -5.90 25.77
N PRO A 19 -3.28 -6.93 24.91
CA PRO A 19 -2.13 -7.26 24.07
C PRO A 19 -1.91 -6.14 23.05
N LEU A 20 -1.00 -5.21 23.35
CA LEU A 20 -0.54 -4.18 22.42
C LEU A 20 0.49 -4.75 21.45
N ALA A 21 -0.01 -5.37 20.38
CA ALA A 21 0.76 -5.67 19.19
C ALA A 21 0.36 -4.67 18.08
N PHE A 22 1.17 -3.64 17.90
CA PHE A 22 1.11 -2.82 16.70
C PHE A 22 1.93 -3.51 15.62
N ALA A 23 1.45 -3.50 14.37
CA ALA A 23 2.22 -4.04 13.26
C ALA A 23 3.53 -3.24 13.14
N ASP A 24 4.64 -3.83 13.56
CA ASP A 24 5.96 -3.31 13.26
C ASP A 24 6.15 -3.42 11.75
N ASN A 25 5.91 -2.31 11.06
CA ASN A 25 6.33 -2.12 9.68
C ASN A 25 7.84 -1.89 9.67
N ASP A 26 8.59 -2.90 10.12
CA ASP A 26 10.04 -2.86 10.28
C ASP A 26 10.78 -3.06 8.95
N GLU A 27 10.02 -3.32 7.89
CA GLU A 27 10.51 -3.35 6.52
C GLU A 27 10.63 -1.90 6.01
N GLY A 28 11.62 -1.19 6.56
CA GLY A 28 12.13 0.05 5.97
C GLY A 28 12.43 -0.17 4.49
N SER A 29 12.26 0.89 3.69
CA SER A 29 12.58 0.91 2.27
C SER A 29 14.03 0.49 2.03
N LYS A 30 14.24 -0.82 1.80
CA LYS A 30 15.50 -1.33 1.22
C LYS A 30 15.68 -0.88 -0.23
N LEU A 31 14.63 -0.31 -0.81
CA LEU A 31 14.64 0.31 -2.13
C LEU A 31 15.33 1.68 -2.03
N ALA A 32 16.59 1.73 -2.45
CA ALA A 32 17.24 2.99 -2.75
C ALA A 32 16.43 3.73 -3.83
N PRO A 33 16.17 5.04 -3.69
CA PRO A 33 15.44 5.79 -4.69
C PRO A 33 16.17 5.71 -6.03
N LEU A 34 15.45 5.29 -7.08
CA LEU A 34 15.91 5.37 -8.47
C LEU A 34 16.02 6.84 -8.85
N ARG A 35 17.16 7.46 -8.55
CA ARG A 35 17.39 8.88 -8.85
C ARG A 35 17.75 9.03 -10.33
N ALA A 36 16.84 9.61 -11.10
CA ALA A 36 17.16 10.18 -12.41
C ALA A 36 17.92 11.50 -12.18
N GLY A 37 19.24 11.50 -12.34
CA GLY A 37 20.03 12.75 -12.36
C GLY A 37 21.36 12.69 -11.60
N SER A 38 22.44 12.74 -12.37
CA SER A 38 23.84 13.08 -12.03
C SER A 38 24.48 12.37 -10.84
N TYR A 39 25.18 11.26 -11.12
CA TYR A 39 26.36 10.88 -10.34
C TYR A 39 27.59 11.28 -11.14
N ALA A 40 28.26 12.34 -10.68
CA ALA A 40 29.58 12.72 -11.14
C ALA A 40 30.58 11.63 -10.73
N GLY A 41 31.41 11.19 -11.68
CA GLY A 41 32.47 10.21 -11.43
C GLY A 41 33.56 10.81 -10.53
N ASP A 42 33.81 10.15 -9.41
CA ASP A 42 35.02 10.37 -8.61
C ASP A 42 36.10 9.41 -9.09
N ASP A 43 37.01 9.95 -9.91
CA ASP A 43 38.29 9.36 -10.27
C ASP A 43 39.21 9.36 -9.04
N LYS A 44 39.61 8.17 -8.58
CA LYS A 44 40.80 8.01 -7.73
C LYS A 44 41.69 6.91 -8.28
N SER A 45 42.55 7.29 -9.21
CA SER A 45 43.79 6.57 -9.50
C SER A 45 44.84 6.92 -8.43
N GLY A 46 45.48 5.88 -7.87
CA GLY A 46 46.41 6.01 -6.75
C GLY A 46 47.38 4.84 -6.62
N GLY A 47 48.33 4.76 -7.55
CA GLY A 47 49.76 4.49 -7.31
C GLY A 47 50.26 3.23 -6.55
N LYS A 48 50.97 2.40 -7.35
CA LYS A 48 52.40 1.99 -7.20
C LYS A 48 52.82 0.64 -6.58
N GLU A 49 53.57 -0.07 -7.45
CA GLU A 49 54.85 -0.78 -7.25
C GLU A 49 54.88 -2.09 -6.44
N LYS A 50 55.20 -3.21 -7.12
CA LYS A 50 56.59 -3.69 -7.20
C LYS A 50 56.82 -4.76 -8.28
N MET A 51 58.08 -4.77 -8.71
CA MET A 51 58.73 -5.36 -9.86
C MET A 51 59.29 -6.77 -9.56
N GLU A 52 59.61 -7.49 -10.64
CA GLU A 52 60.47 -8.68 -10.77
C GLU A 52 59.81 -10.07 -10.61
N ASP A 53 59.38 -10.65 -11.74
CA ASP A 53 60.08 -11.83 -12.28
C ASP A 53 59.82 -11.90 -13.81
N ASN A 54 60.91 -11.85 -14.58
CA ASN A 54 60.88 -11.71 -16.04
C ASN A 54 61.68 -12.86 -16.66
N LEU A 55 60.99 -13.90 -17.17
CA LEU A 55 61.41 -14.68 -18.35
C LEU A 55 60.37 -15.74 -18.81
N GLU A 56 59.07 -15.41 -18.88
CA GLU A 56 58.10 -16.24 -19.62
C GLU A 56 56.85 -15.48 -20.13
N VAL A 57 56.85 -14.14 -20.04
CA VAL A 57 55.66 -13.29 -20.25
C VAL A 57 55.63 -12.59 -21.62
N GLU A 58 56.78 -12.35 -22.27
CA GLU A 58 56.84 -11.62 -23.55
C GLU A 58 56.19 -12.36 -24.73
N LEU A 59 56.01 -13.69 -24.67
CA LEU A 59 55.28 -14.44 -25.71
C LEU A 59 53.77 -14.53 -25.46
N LYS A 60 53.28 -14.19 -24.26
CA LYS A 60 51.85 -14.16 -23.94
C LYS A 60 51.26 -12.76 -24.11
N GLU A 61 51.99 -11.70 -23.76
CA GLU A 61 51.51 -10.32 -23.93
C GLU A 61 51.45 -9.89 -25.41
N GLU A 62 52.36 -10.35 -26.28
CA GLU A 62 52.26 -10.12 -27.74
C GLU A 62 51.10 -10.91 -28.37
N ASP A 63 50.79 -12.11 -27.86
CA ASP A 63 49.72 -12.97 -28.37
C ASP A 63 48.34 -12.49 -27.88
N ASP A 64 48.23 -12.03 -26.64
CA ASP A 64 46.99 -11.44 -26.10
C ASP A 64 46.71 -10.05 -26.69
N GLY A 65 47.73 -9.20 -26.86
CA GLY A 65 47.57 -7.91 -27.55
C GLY A 65 47.25 -8.07 -29.05
N ARG A 66 47.80 -9.10 -29.71
CA ARG A 66 47.44 -9.42 -31.10
C ARG A 66 46.01 -9.94 -31.21
N LYS A 67 45.55 -10.77 -30.27
CA LYS A 67 44.15 -11.23 -30.20
C LYS A 67 43.17 -10.08 -29.92
N GLU A 68 43.51 -9.16 -29.02
CA GLU A 68 42.66 -8.00 -28.70
C GLU A 68 42.50 -7.09 -29.94
N ILE A 69 43.58 -6.85 -30.68
CA ILE A 69 43.56 -6.10 -31.95
C ILE A 69 42.79 -6.83 -33.06
N GLU A 70 42.82 -8.17 -33.09
CA GLU A 70 42.09 -8.97 -34.07
C GLU A 70 40.58 -8.97 -33.77
N VAL A 71 40.19 -9.09 -32.48
CA VAL A 71 38.81 -8.98 -32.02
C VAL A 71 38.24 -7.59 -32.30
N GLU A 72 38.97 -6.50 -32.00
CA GLU A 72 38.52 -5.13 -32.32
C GLU A 72 38.29 -4.92 -33.83
N ARG A 73 39.15 -5.50 -34.68
CA ARG A 73 38.96 -5.43 -36.13
C ARG A 73 37.73 -6.20 -36.59
N GLU A 74 37.51 -7.41 -36.07
CA GLU A 74 36.32 -8.20 -36.39
C GLU A 74 35.03 -7.49 -35.96
N VAL A 75 35.01 -6.89 -34.77
CA VAL A 75 33.86 -6.10 -34.28
C VAL A 75 33.59 -4.92 -35.21
N LYS A 76 34.63 -4.18 -35.61
CA LYS A 76 34.47 -3.05 -36.54
C LYS A 76 33.94 -3.48 -37.91
N ILE A 77 34.45 -4.58 -38.46
CA ILE A 77 33.98 -5.12 -39.74
C ILE A 77 32.48 -5.47 -39.65
N LYS A 78 32.07 -6.15 -38.58
CA LYS A 78 30.65 -6.49 -38.36
C LYS A 78 29.75 -5.26 -38.27
N ARG A 79 30.18 -4.20 -37.56
CA ARG A 79 29.43 -2.92 -37.51
C ARG A 79 29.25 -2.31 -38.90
N GLU A 80 30.33 -2.26 -39.69
CA GLU A 80 30.28 -1.72 -41.05
C GLU A 80 29.41 -2.56 -41.99
N GLU A 81 29.37 -3.89 -41.82
CA GLU A 81 28.49 -4.78 -42.57
C GLU A 81 27.02 -4.53 -42.24
N ARG A 82 26.65 -4.40 -40.96
CA ARG A 82 25.27 -4.09 -40.57
C ARG A 82 24.80 -2.74 -41.11
N ILE A 83 25.66 -1.72 -41.11
CA ILE A 83 25.32 -0.40 -41.69
C ILE A 83 25.03 -0.53 -43.19
N LYS A 84 25.82 -1.32 -43.92
CA LYS A 84 25.60 -1.54 -45.36
C LYS A 84 24.28 -2.27 -45.63
N GLU A 85 23.97 -3.29 -44.83
CA GLU A 85 22.73 -4.05 -44.94
C GLU A 85 21.50 -3.16 -44.68
N ARG A 86 21.58 -2.30 -43.65
CA ARG A 86 20.55 -1.29 -43.36
C ARG A 86 20.31 -0.37 -44.56
N ASP A 87 21.38 0.18 -45.14
CA ASP A 87 21.31 1.08 -46.30
C ASP A 87 20.76 0.39 -47.56
N GLU A 88 20.90 -0.94 -47.66
CA GLU A 88 20.31 -1.74 -48.73
C GLU A 88 18.80 -1.93 -48.52
N PHE A 89 18.36 -2.24 -47.29
CA PHE A 89 16.94 -2.34 -46.96
C PHE A 89 16.18 -1.06 -47.27
N LEU A 90 16.71 0.10 -46.87
CA LEU A 90 16.09 1.42 -47.08
C LEU A 90 15.88 1.77 -48.56
N LYS A 91 16.62 1.13 -49.48
CA LYS A 91 16.46 1.31 -50.94
C LYS A 91 15.34 0.46 -51.54
N SER A 92 14.71 -0.41 -50.77
CA SER A 92 13.61 -1.24 -51.26
C SER A 92 12.40 -0.40 -51.69
N GLU A 93 11.58 -0.95 -52.61
CA GLU A 93 10.43 -0.22 -53.15
C GLU A 93 9.41 0.20 -52.08
N VAL A 94 9.31 -0.54 -50.98
CA VAL A 94 8.33 -0.28 -49.92
C VAL A 94 8.71 1.00 -49.16
N PHE A 95 9.98 1.17 -48.80
CA PHE A 95 10.43 2.34 -48.05
C PHE A 95 10.59 3.59 -48.91
N THR A 96 11.06 3.44 -50.16
CA THR A 96 11.23 4.58 -51.10
C THR A 96 9.92 5.29 -51.46
N ARG A 97 8.77 4.64 -51.26
CA ARG A 97 7.42 5.22 -51.48
C ARG A 97 6.88 5.99 -50.27
N LEU A 98 7.56 5.92 -49.11
CA LEU A 98 7.19 6.69 -47.92
C LEU A 98 7.63 8.15 -48.04
N LYS A 99 7.07 9.01 -47.19
CA LYS A 99 7.52 10.41 -47.07
C LYS A 99 8.92 10.46 -46.47
N THR A 100 9.67 11.51 -46.78
CA THR A 100 11.04 11.74 -46.28
C THR A 100 11.15 11.67 -44.76
N GLU A 101 10.21 12.27 -44.04
CA GLU A 101 10.17 12.22 -42.55
C GLU A 101 10.07 10.77 -42.02
N GLN A 102 9.32 9.91 -42.70
CA GLN A 102 9.14 8.51 -42.28
C GLN A 102 10.37 7.67 -42.62
N GLN A 103 11.00 7.93 -43.77
CA GLN A 103 12.25 7.30 -44.16
C GLN A 103 13.37 7.66 -43.19
N GLU A 104 13.43 8.92 -42.74
CA GLU A 104 14.39 9.37 -41.75
C GLU A 104 14.22 8.62 -40.42
N LYS A 105 12.99 8.49 -39.91
CA LYS A 105 12.72 7.71 -38.70
C LYS A 105 13.10 6.23 -38.82
N LEU A 106 12.77 5.58 -39.95
CA LEU A 106 13.12 4.17 -40.19
C LEU A 106 14.62 3.97 -40.41
N SER A 107 15.34 4.99 -40.88
CA SER A 107 16.78 4.90 -41.09
C SER A 107 17.60 4.73 -39.80
N LYS A 108 16.95 4.95 -38.64
CA LYS A 108 17.52 4.74 -37.31
C LYS A 108 17.46 3.30 -36.81
N LEU A 109 16.71 2.43 -37.50
CA LEU A 109 16.54 1.04 -37.13
C LEU A 109 17.69 0.18 -37.66
N ASP A 110 17.95 -0.93 -36.99
CA ASP A 110 18.90 -1.94 -37.45
C ASP A 110 18.31 -2.77 -38.62
N PRO A 111 19.15 -3.57 -39.30
CA PRO A 111 18.70 -4.39 -40.43
C PRO A 111 17.59 -5.40 -40.11
N ASP A 112 17.61 -6.02 -38.92
CA ASP A 112 16.64 -7.04 -38.53
C ASP A 112 15.25 -6.40 -38.32
N ASP A 113 15.20 -5.25 -37.65
CA ASP A 113 13.99 -4.46 -37.49
C ASP A 113 13.42 -3.97 -38.83
N LEU A 114 14.27 -3.48 -39.73
CA LEU A 114 13.86 -3.10 -41.08
C LEU A 114 13.33 -4.29 -41.89
N GLN A 115 13.90 -5.47 -41.70
CA GLN A 115 13.42 -6.69 -42.34
C GLN A 115 11.99 -6.99 -41.91
N VAL A 116 11.63 -6.77 -40.64
CA VAL A 116 10.26 -6.93 -40.14
C VAL A 116 9.31 -5.94 -40.83
N PHE A 117 9.67 -4.66 -40.87
CA PHE A 117 8.84 -3.62 -41.50
C PHE A 117 8.70 -3.79 -43.02
N SER A 118 9.70 -4.36 -43.69
CA SER A 118 9.65 -4.62 -45.15
C SER A 118 8.52 -5.59 -45.55
N LYS A 119 8.01 -6.39 -44.60
CA LYS A 119 6.91 -7.36 -44.78
C LYS A 119 5.51 -6.72 -44.69
N LEU A 120 5.44 -5.41 -44.43
CA LEU A 120 4.21 -4.61 -44.40
C LEU A 120 4.01 -3.86 -45.72
N ARG A 121 2.77 -3.48 -46.01
CA ARG A 121 2.45 -2.65 -47.17
C ARG A 121 2.73 -1.17 -46.89
N THR A 122 2.96 -0.39 -47.94
CA THR A 122 3.19 1.06 -47.86
C THR A 122 2.05 1.80 -47.13
N ASP A 123 0.78 1.40 -47.35
CA ASP A 123 -0.38 1.98 -46.64
C ASP A 123 -0.33 1.71 -45.13
N GLN A 124 0.16 0.54 -44.72
CA GLN A 124 0.29 0.18 -43.31
C GLN A 124 1.44 0.93 -42.64
N LEU A 125 2.59 1.03 -43.32
CA LEU A 125 3.74 1.81 -42.86
C LEU A 125 3.45 3.31 -42.82
N SER A 126 2.53 3.80 -43.66
CA SER A 126 2.18 5.22 -43.63
C SER A 126 1.51 5.67 -42.32
N LYS A 127 0.87 4.74 -41.60
CA LYS A 127 0.13 5.02 -40.35
C LYS A 127 1.01 5.19 -39.12
N ILE A 128 2.25 4.71 -39.13
CA ILE A 128 3.19 4.84 -38.00
C ILE A 128 3.93 6.20 -37.99
N ARG A 129 3.41 7.22 -38.68
CA ARG A 129 4.11 8.50 -38.87
C ARG A 129 4.39 9.26 -37.57
N ASN A 130 3.48 9.16 -36.60
CA ASN A 130 3.60 9.84 -35.30
C ASN A 130 4.48 9.06 -34.32
N VAL A 131 4.88 7.83 -34.64
CA VAL A 131 5.75 7.01 -33.79
C VAL A 131 7.20 7.40 -34.00
N ASP A 132 7.97 7.56 -32.92
CA ASP A 132 9.39 7.90 -32.99
C ASP A 132 10.27 6.67 -33.23
N GLY A 133 11.49 6.88 -33.75
CA GLY A 133 12.40 5.78 -34.15
C GLY A 133 12.65 4.76 -33.04
N GLU A 134 12.89 5.22 -31.82
CA GLU A 134 13.05 4.37 -30.64
C GLU A 134 11.82 3.51 -30.31
N ARG A 135 10.61 4.02 -30.59
CA ARG A 135 9.36 3.29 -30.37
C ARG A 135 9.05 2.35 -31.53
N LEU A 136 9.44 2.70 -32.76
CA LEU A 136 9.36 1.82 -33.93
C LEU A 136 10.20 0.55 -33.73
N ARG A 137 11.38 0.69 -33.14
CA ARG A 137 12.24 -0.42 -32.71
C ARG A 137 11.52 -1.37 -31.76
N VAL A 138 10.88 -0.83 -30.72
CA VAL A 138 10.07 -1.64 -29.79
C VAL A 138 8.90 -2.34 -30.50
N LEU A 139 8.25 -1.68 -31.46
CA LEU A 139 7.19 -2.32 -32.25
C LEU A 139 7.73 -3.42 -33.17
N ALA A 140 8.93 -3.27 -33.73
CA ALA A 140 9.57 -4.26 -34.59
C ALA A 140 9.85 -5.58 -33.87
N SER A 141 10.01 -5.55 -32.54
CA SER A 141 10.12 -6.75 -31.70
C SER A 141 8.85 -7.62 -31.71
N GLN A 142 7.74 -7.12 -32.23
CA GLN A 142 6.49 -7.86 -32.37
C GLN A 142 6.46 -8.63 -33.70
N ASN A 143 5.66 -9.71 -33.75
CA ASN A 143 5.52 -10.45 -34.99
C ASN A 143 4.78 -9.65 -36.08
N VAL A 144 5.00 -10.02 -37.34
CA VAL A 144 4.43 -9.31 -38.51
C VAL A 144 2.91 -9.26 -38.48
N GLU A 145 2.24 -10.27 -37.92
CA GLU A 145 0.78 -10.30 -37.82
C GLU A 145 0.26 -9.29 -36.79
N SER A 146 0.93 -9.17 -35.64
CA SER A 146 0.68 -8.13 -34.64
C SER A 146 0.86 -6.73 -35.23
N LEU A 147 1.92 -6.50 -36.01
CA LEU A 147 2.14 -5.22 -36.69
C LEU A 147 1.04 -4.89 -37.71
N ARG A 148 0.55 -5.90 -38.45
CA ARG A 148 -0.59 -5.73 -39.36
C ARG A 148 -1.86 -5.36 -38.62
N LYS A 149 -2.09 -5.93 -37.43
CA LYS A 149 -3.21 -5.57 -36.55
C LYS A 149 -3.07 -4.14 -36.02
N ILE A 150 -1.89 -3.76 -35.54
CA ILE A 150 -1.61 -2.38 -35.09
C ILE A 150 -1.90 -1.39 -36.22
N ALA A 151 -1.48 -1.69 -37.45
CA ALA A 151 -1.76 -0.86 -38.62
C ALA A 151 -3.27 -0.77 -38.99
N THR A 152 -4.17 -1.50 -38.34
CA THR A 152 -5.62 -1.29 -38.50
C THR A 152 -6.17 -0.15 -37.64
N LEU A 153 -5.47 0.21 -36.57
CA LEU A 153 -5.84 1.26 -35.64
C LEU A 153 -5.72 2.67 -36.26
N GLN A 154 -6.24 3.67 -35.54
CA GLN A 154 -6.02 5.09 -35.86
C GLN A 154 -4.61 5.51 -35.48
N GLU A 155 -4.10 6.57 -36.10
CA GLU A 155 -2.72 7.02 -35.87
C GLU A 155 -2.46 7.43 -34.41
N ASP A 156 -3.43 8.07 -33.77
CA ASP A 156 -3.33 8.48 -32.36
C ASP A 156 -3.30 7.26 -31.42
N ASP A 157 -4.08 6.21 -31.71
CA ASP A 157 -4.06 4.95 -30.96
C ASP A 157 -2.72 4.24 -31.11
N ILE A 158 -2.13 4.28 -32.32
CA ILE A 158 -0.81 3.71 -32.58
C ILE A 158 0.25 4.47 -31.79
N GLU A 159 0.17 5.79 -31.72
CA GLU A 159 1.09 6.61 -30.92
C GLU A 159 0.97 6.29 -29.43
N LYS A 160 -0.26 6.21 -28.89
CA LYS A 160 -0.49 5.81 -27.50
C LYS A 160 0.09 4.44 -27.19
N LEU A 161 -0.22 3.44 -28.03
CA LEU A 161 0.26 2.07 -27.89
C LEU A 161 1.80 2.01 -27.92
N ALA A 162 2.43 2.75 -28.84
CA ALA A 162 3.88 2.76 -28.98
C ALA A 162 4.60 3.38 -27.78
N LYS A 163 3.91 4.23 -27.01
CA LYS A 163 4.42 4.84 -25.77
C LYS A 163 4.18 3.97 -24.53
N LEU A 164 3.58 2.79 -24.63
CA LEU A 164 3.48 1.84 -23.51
C LEU A 164 4.79 1.06 -23.31
N ASP A 165 4.95 0.41 -22.15
CA ASP A 165 6.06 -0.52 -21.90
C ASP A 165 5.97 -1.78 -22.78
N ARG A 166 7.11 -2.47 -22.99
CA ARG A 166 7.21 -3.64 -23.88
C ARG A 166 6.21 -4.73 -23.50
N SER A 167 5.98 -4.97 -22.22
CA SER A 167 5.06 -6.00 -21.73
C SER A 167 3.60 -5.65 -22.00
N ARG A 168 3.20 -4.39 -21.80
CA ARG A 168 1.86 -3.90 -22.16
C ARG A 168 1.61 -3.98 -23.66
N ILE A 169 2.59 -3.61 -24.49
CA ILE A 169 2.50 -3.78 -25.95
C ILE A 169 2.26 -5.26 -26.28
N GLU A 170 3.07 -6.17 -25.72
CA GLU A 170 2.93 -7.61 -25.96
C GLU A 170 1.56 -8.16 -25.49
N GLY A 171 1.03 -7.65 -24.38
CA GLY A 171 -0.31 -7.98 -23.89
C GLY A 171 -1.43 -7.51 -24.82
N LEU A 172 -1.36 -6.26 -25.27
CA LEU A 172 -2.39 -5.64 -26.11
C LEU A 172 -2.46 -6.26 -27.51
N VAL A 173 -1.32 -6.57 -28.15
CA VAL A 173 -1.32 -7.14 -29.51
C VAL A 173 -1.91 -8.56 -29.59
N LYS A 174 -2.12 -9.22 -28.45
CA LYS A 174 -2.83 -10.50 -28.35
C LYS A 174 -4.34 -10.34 -28.44
N LEU A 175 -4.86 -9.13 -28.18
CA LEU A 175 -6.29 -8.81 -28.21
C LEU A 175 -6.77 -8.43 -29.63
N SER A 176 -8.08 -8.31 -29.79
CA SER A 176 -8.69 -7.81 -31.02
C SER A 176 -8.50 -6.28 -31.15
N PRO A 177 -8.53 -5.71 -32.38
CA PRO A 177 -8.39 -4.27 -32.57
C PRO A 177 -9.43 -3.42 -31.80
N ALA A 178 -10.65 -3.95 -31.60
CA ALA A 178 -11.69 -3.28 -30.84
C ALA A 178 -11.34 -3.22 -29.35
N GLU A 179 -10.88 -4.33 -28.76
CA GLU A 179 -10.45 -4.38 -27.36
C GLU A 179 -9.20 -3.52 -27.10
N ILE A 180 -8.26 -3.49 -28.05
CA ILE A 180 -7.10 -2.60 -27.97
C ILE A 180 -7.57 -1.15 -27.87
N LYS A 181 -8.52 -0.75 -28.72
CA LYS A 181 -9.07 0.61 -28.70
C LYS A 181 -9.69 0.93 -27.34
N THR A 182 -10.56 0.06 -26.82
CA THR A 182 -11.18 0.26 -25.50
C THR A 182 -10.14 0.41 -24.40
N LYS A 183 -9.06 -0.37 -24.41
CA LYS A 183 -7.99 -0.24 -23.41
C LYS A 183 -7.16 1.05 -23.57
N LEU A 184 -7.05 1.60 -24.78
CA LEU A 184 -6.32 2.84 -25.04
C LEU A 184 -7.15 4.11 -24.82
N GLU A 185 -8.47 3.99 -24.67
CA GLU A 185 -9.37 5.10 -24.33
C GLU A 185 -8.99 5.71 -22.97
N ASN A 186 -8.62 4.86 -22.00
CA ASN A 186 -8.17 5.26 -20.65
C ASN A 186 -6.68 5.66 -20.56
N VAL A 187 -5.94 5.60 -21.68
CA VAL A 187 -4.50 5.94 -21.70
C VAL A 187 -4.31 7.41 -22.06
N ARG A 188 -3.66 8.17 -21.17
CA ARG A 188 -3.20 9.54 -21.40
C ARG A 188 -1.69 9.58 -21.57
N LEU A 189 -1.21 10.47 -22.42
CA LEU A 189 0.22 10.72 -22.63
C LEU A 189 0.63 11.90 -21.76
N LEU A 190 1.42 11.62 -20.73
CA LEU A 190 1.97 12.62 -19.81
C LEU A 190 3.45 12.80 -20.07
N LYS A 191 3.92 14.04 -19.99
CA LYS A 191 5.35 14.30 -19.94
C LYS A 191 5.84 13.97 -18.53
N ALA A 192 7.06 13.44 -18.44
CA ALA A 192 7.67 13.11 -17.14
C ALA A 192 7.86 14.34 -16.23
N GLU A 193 7.66 15.56 -16.76
CA GLU A 193 7.78 16.84 -16.09
C GLU A 193 6.43 17.43 -15.63
N ASP A 194 5.30 16.81 -15.98
CA ASP A 194 3.97 17.28 -15.58
C ASP A 194 3.75 17.07 -14.07
N ASP A 195 2.99 17.96 -13.42
CA ASP A 195 2.79 17.95 -11.95
C ASP A 195 2.14 16.65 -11.45
N GLU A 196 1.28 16.01 -12.24
CA GLU A 196 0.70 14.68 -11.99
C GLU A 196 1.74 13.54 -11.97
N PHE A 197 2.93 13.79 -12.49
CA PHE A 197 4.05 12.87 -12.55
C PHE A 197 5.16 13.19 -11.53
N LYS A 198 5.07 14.35 -10.86
CA LYS A 198 6.07 14.78 -9.88
C LYS A 198 5.87 14.03 -8.57
N PHE A 199 6.71 13.03 -8.35
CA PHE A 199 7.06 12.57 -7.01
C PHE A 199 7.33 13.77 -6.11
N ARG A 200 6.68 13.83 -4.94
CA ARG A 200 6.82 14.95 -4.01
C ARG A 200 8.30 15.19 -3.75
N PRO A 201 8.87 16.33 -4.20
CA PRO A 201 10.31 16.54 -4.13
C PRO A 201 10.70 16.84 -2.69
N LEU A 202 11.16 15.82 -1.95
CA LEU A 202 11.79 16.05 -0.66
C LEU A 202 13.26 16.41 -0.87
N SER A 203 13.70 17.49 -0.24
CA SER A 203 15.13 17.82 -0.18
C SER A 203 15.89 16.72 0.55
N LEU A 204 17.16 16.51 0.19
CA LEU A 204 18.06 15.60 0.91
C LEU A 204 18.11 15.89 2.41
N GLU A 205 17.96 17.16 2.80
CA GLU A 205 17.91 17.58 4.20
C GLU A 205 16.61 17.13 4.88
N GLN A 206 15.45 17.31 4.23
CA GLN A 206 14.17 16.79 4.73
C GLN A 206 14.20 15.27 4.87
N THR A 207 14.67 14.54 3.86
CA THR A 207 14.76 13.07 3.93
C THR A 207 15.65 12.61 5.09
N LYS A 208 16.81 13.25 5.29
CA LYS A 208 17.70 12.92 6.43
C LYS A 208 17.07 13.26 7.77
N ARG A 209 16.38 14.41 7.86
CA ARG A 209 15.67 14.82 9.08
C ARG A 209 14.58 13.81 9.43
N SER A 210 13.79 13.40 8.46
CA SER A 210 12.73 12.41 8.64
C SER A 210 13.26 11.03 9.01
N GLN A 211 14.33 10.57 8.36
CA GLN A 211 15.02 9.33 8.74
C GLN A 211 15.52 9.39 10.19
N ALA A 212 16.15 10.50 10.59
CA ALA A 212 16.63 10.67 11.96
C ALA A 212 15.49 10.78 12.99
N ALA A 213 14.35 11.39 12.63
CA ALA A 213 13.17 11.45 13.47
C ALA A 213 12.55 10.05 13.64
N PHE A 214 12.39 9.30 12.55
CA PHE A 214 11.89 7.94 12.56
C PHE A 214 12.78 7.00 13.39
N GLU A 215 14.10 7.11 13.27
CA GLU A 215 15.05 6.31 14.06
C GLU A 215 14.90 6.60 15.56
N LYS A 216 14.75 7.88 15.95
CA LYS A 216 14.48 8.24 17.34
C LYS A 216 13.17 7.64 17.86
N LEU A 217 12.12 7.60 17.03
CA LEU A 217 10.84 6.99 17.38
C LEU A 217 10.95 5.46 17.53
N LYS A 218 11.84 4.81 16.78
CA LYS A 218 12.19 3.39 16.98
C LYS A 218 12.91 3.16 18.30
N GLU A 219 13.95 3.93 18.58
CA GLU A 219 14.66 3.86 19.87
C GLU A 219 13.73 4.15 21.06
N ASN A 220 12.75 5.05 20.88
CA ASN A 220 11.76 5.35 21.90
C ASN A 220 10.75 4.21 22.10
N GLU A 221 10.36 3.50 21.03
CA GLU A 221 9.48 2.33 21.12
C GLU A 221 10.07 1.25 22.02
N GLU A 222 11.37 0.96 21.89
CA GLU A 222 12.04 -0.05 22.73
C GLU A 222 11.93 0.30 24.23
N LYS A 223 12.22 1.55 24.58
CA LYS A 223 12.10 2.07 25.95
C LYS A 223 10.66 2.04 26.44
N LEU A 224 9.71 2.39 25.58
CA LEU A 224 8.29 2.37 25.89
C LEU A 224 7.77 0.94 26.10
N ARG A 225 8.27 -0.03 25.33
CA ARG A 225 7.96 -1.44 25.47
C ARG A 225 8.46 -1.98 26.81
N GLU A 226 9.69 -1.66 27.19
CA GLU A 226 10.24 -2.03 28.50
C GLU A 226 9.40 -1.46 29.65
N ARG A 227 9.05 -0.17 29.59
CA ARG A 227 8.18 0.47 30.59
C ARG A 227 6.79 -0.15 30.64
N TYR A 228 6.23 -0.49 29.48
CA TYR A 228 4.92 -1.12 29.38
C TYR A 228 4.91 -2.49 30.05
N GLU A 229 5.90 -3.36 29.75
CA GLU A 229 5.99 -4.68 30.38
C GLU A 229 6.26 -4.57 31.90
N GLU A 230 7.15 -3.68 32.33
CA GLU A 230 7.41 -3.44 33.75
C GLU A 230 6.13 -2.99 34.49
N ARG A 231 5.37 -2.05 33.93
CA ARG A 231 4.11 -1.57 34.54
C ARG A 231 3.01 -2.62 34.48
N LYS A 232 2.99 -3.47 33.44
CA LYS A 232 2.09 -4.61 33.31
C LYS A 232 2.35 -5.66 34.38
N GLU A 233 3.61 -6.04 34.60
CA GLU A 233 4.00 -6.98 35.67
C GLU A 233 3.57 -6.45 37.04
N LYS A 234 3.88 -5.18 37.35
CA LYS A 234 3.42 -4.54 38.59
C LYS A 234 1.90 -4.53 38.73
N LEU A 235 1.17 -4.35 37.62
CA LEU A 235 -0.29 -4.40 37.61
C LEU A 235 -0.80 -5.81 37.96
N VAL A 236 -0.18 -6.84 37.39
CA VAL A 236 -0.50 -8.25 37.66
C VAL A 236 -0.21 -8.61 39.12
N GLU A 237 0.95 -8.22 39.65
CA GLU A 237 1.30 -8.44 41.06
C GLU A 237 0.29 -7.80 42.02
N VAL A 238 -0.11 -6.54 41.74
CA VAL A 238 -1.11 -5.87 42.56
C VAL A 238 -2.49 -6.52 42.40
N ARG A 239 -2.84 -6.99 41.21
CA ARG A 239 -4.08 -7.74 40.97
C ARG A 239 -4.12 -9.05 41.77
N GLU A 240 -3.04 -9.82 41.76
CA GLU A 240 -2.91 -11.05 42.55
C GLU A 240 -3.02 -10.78 44.04
N ARG A 241 -2.41 -9.69 44.53
CA ARG A 241 -2.52 -9.25 45.91
C ARG A 241 -3.96 -8.84 46.28
N VAL A 242 -4.65 -8.10 45.42
CA VAL A 242 -6.07 -7.75 45.61
C VAL A 242 -6.93 -9.02 45.66
N ASN A 243 -6.66 -10.00 44.79
CA ASN A 243 -7.33 -11.31 44.80
C ASN A 243 -7.03 -12.14 46.06
N ALA A 244 -5.80 -12.09 46.57
CA ALA A 244 -5.45 -12.76 47.83
C ALA A 244 -6.18 -12.11 49.02
N CYS A 245 -6.22 -10.78 49.08
CA CYS A 245 -6.97 -10.03 50.08
C CYS A 245 -8.50 -10.25 50.00
N LYS A 246 -9.02 -10.60 48.82
CA LYS A 246 -10.41 -11.05 48.62
C LYS A 246 -10.69 -12.39 49.29
N ASN A 247 -9.74 -13.33 49.22
CA ASN A 247 -9.89 -14.70 49.72
C ASN A 247 -9.52 -14.84 51.20
N ASP A 248 -8.62 -14.01 51.73
CA ASP A 248 -8.21 -14.00 53.13
C ASP A 248 -7.99 -12.56 53.63
N THR A 249 -8.86 -12.09 54.54
CA THR A 249 -8.79 -10.74 55.12
C THR A 249 -7.67 -10.57 56.16
N THR A 250 -6.95 -11.65 56.50
CA THR A 250 -5.77 -11.63 57.36
C THR A 250 -4.44 -11.61 56.58
N ALA A 251 -4.50 -11.63 55.24
CA ALA A 251 -3.32 -11.48 54.39
C ALA A 251 -2.60 -10.14 54.64
N GLU A 252 -1.27 -10.17 54.57
CA GLU A 252 -0.41 -9.01 54.82
C GLU A 252 -0.62 -7.92 53.73
N ASN A 253 -0.61 -6.64 54.11
CA ASN A 253 -0.70 -5.48 53.19
C ASN A 253 -2.05 -5.23 52.47
N CYS A 254 -3.19 -5.67 53.00
CA CYS A 254 -4.51 -5.40 52.40
C CYS A 254 -5.08 -3.98 52.61
N ALA A 255 -4.52 -3.18 53.53
CA ALA A 255 -5.09 -1.88 53.91
C ALA A 255 -5.01 -0.80 52.81
N ASN A 256 -4.06 -0.93 51.87
CA ASN A 256 -3.82 0.03 50.79
C ASN A 256 -3.89 -0.61 49.39
N ALA A 257 -4.39 -1.86 49.30
CA ALA A 257 -4.36 -2.62 48.06
C ALA A 257 -5.18 -1.95 46.94
N ASP A 258 -6.27 -1.25 47.29
CA ASP A 258 -7.12 -0.54 46.34
C ASP A 258 -6.46 0.74 45.80
N GLU A 259 -5.85 1.55 46.66
CA GLU A 259 -5.16 2.78 46.23
C GLU A 259 -3.94 2.45 45.36
N ASP A 260 -3.17 1.43 45.74
CA ASP A 260 -2.07 0.90 44.93
C ASP A 260 -2.57 0.36 43.57
N ALA A 261 -3.70 -0.36 43.56
CA ALA A 261 -4.29 -0.90 42.34
C ALA A 261 -4.72 0.20 41.37
N MET A 262 -5.33 1.27 41.86
CA MET A 262 -5.73 2.40 41.02
C MET A 262 -4.51 3.15 40.47
N GLY A 263 -3.48 3.36 41.30
CA GLY A 263 -2.22 3.96 40.88
C GLY A 263 -1.52 3.15 39.79
N LYS A 264 -1.41 1.82 39.97
CA LYS A 264 -0.79 0.94 38.96
C LYS A 264 -1.62 0.82 37.68
N ALA A 265 -2.94 0.82 37.79
CA ALA A 265 -3.82 0.85 36.62
C ALA A 265 -3.63 2.11 35.79
N LYS A 266 -3.53 3.28 36.43
CA LYS A 266 -3.19 4.54 35.75
C LYS A 266 -1.82 4.49 35.11
N GLU A 267 -0.80 4.05 35.83
CA GLU A 267 0.55 3.90 35.28
C GLU A 267 0.54 3.02 34.01
N HIS A 268 -0.15 1.89 34.04
CA HIS A 268 -0.25 1.00 32.89
C HIS A 268 -1.05 1.62 31.73
N ALA A 269 -2.20 2.23 32.00
CA ALA A 269 -2.99 2.93 30.98
C ALA A 269 -2.21 4.07 30.31
N VAL A 270 -1.43 4.85 31.08
CA VAL A 270 -0.53 5.86 30.52
C VAL A 270 0.54 5.22 29.64
N SER A 271 1.09 4.05 29.98
CA SER A 271 2.05 3.37 29.09
C SER A 271 1.44 2.87 27.79
N VAL A 272 0.16 2.49 27.80
CA VAL A 272 -0.60 2.16 26.59
C VAL A 272 -0.73 3.39 25.71
N VAL A 273 -1.12 4.53 26.28
CA VAL A 273 -1.22 5.83 25.60
C VAL A 273 0.12 6.27 25.01
N GLU A 274 1.21 6.21 25.79
CA GLU A 274 2.55 6.62 25.32
C GLU A 274 3.00 5.77 24.10
N ARG A 275 2.76 4.46 24.12
CA ARG A 275 3.05 3.57 22.99
C ARG A 275 2.18 3.88 21.77
N LEU A 276 0.91 4.17 22.01
CA LEU A 276 -0.04 4.52 20.95
C LEU A 276 0.36 5.83 20.26
N LEU A 277 0.74 6.86 21.01
CA LEU A 277 1.26 8.13 20.49
C LEU A 277 2.52 7.90 19.66
N ASN A 278 3.48 7.12 20.18
CA ASN A 278 4.71 6.79 19.46
C ASN A 278 4.42 6.04 18.14
N HIS A 279 3.42 5.16 18.12
CA HIS A 279 2.99 4.48 16.89
C HIS A 279 2.40 5.47 15.87
N LEU A 280 1.49 6.34 16.29
CA LEU A 280 0.89 7.35 15.42
C LEU A 280 1.94 8.34 14.87
N GLU A 281 2.92 8.74 15.69
CA GLU A 281 4.04 9.56 15.24
C GLU A 281 4.94 8.83 14.23
N LYS A 282 5.19 7.53 14.41
CA LYS A 282 5.91 6.72 13.39
C LYS A 282 5.17 6.68 12.06
N VAL A 283 3.84 6.52 12.09
CA VAL A 283 3.01 6.53 10.87
C VAL A 283 3.03 7.91 10.23
N LYS A 284 2.87 8.97 11.04
CA LYS A 284 2.97 10.37 10.59
C LYS A 284 4.28 10.63 9.86
N GLU A 285 5.41 10.29 10.46
CA GLU A 285 6.73 10.51 9.88
C GLU A 285 6.92 9.74 8.56
N LYS A 286 6.37 8.53 8.44
CA LYS A 286 6.41 7.75 7.20
C LYS A 286 5.59 8.40 6.07
N ILE A 287 4.46 9.02 6.39
CA ILE A 287 3.63 9.72 5.41
C ILE A 287 4.28 11.05 5.02
N GLU A 288 4.76 11.83 5.99
CA GLU A 288 5.47 13.10 5.74
C GLU A 288 6.75 12.93 4.92
N SER A 289 7.41 11.77 5.03
CA SER A 289 8.62 11.44 4.27
C SER A 289 8.36 10.67 2.97
N SER A 290 7.11 10.38 2.64
CA SER A 290 6.76 9.74 1.38
C SER A 290 6.94 10.70 0.22
N GLN A 291 7.63 10.25 -0.83
CA GLN A 291 7.72 10.93 -2.13
C GLN A 291 6.71 10.37 -3.13
N ASP A 292 6.11 9.23 -2.80
CA ASP A 292 5.29 8.42 -3.71
C ASP A 292 3.78 8.63 -3.47
N LEU A 293 3.41 9.54 -2.57
CA LEU A 293 2.03 9.98 -2.35
C LEU A 293 1.82 11.38 -2.94
N PRO A 294 0.67 11.64 -3.59
CA PRO A 294 0.18 12.98 -3.93
C PRO A 294 0.14 13.91 -2.72
N GLU A 295 0.28 15.21 -2.94
CA GLU A 295 0.30 16.20 -1.85
C GLU A 295 -1.04 16.26 -1.10
N ASP A 296 -2.16 16.20 -1.83
CA ASP A 296 -3.51 16.19 -1.28
C ASP A 296 -3.76 14.95 -0.39
N ASP A 297 -3.28 13.77 -0.83
CA ASP A 297 -3.37 12.52 -0.06
C ASP A 297 -2.53 12.58 1.23
N VAL A 298 -1.35 13.20 1.16
CA VAL A 298 -0.52 13.43 2.34
C VAL A 298 -1.28 14.30 3.34
N GLU A 299 -1.89 15.40 2.90
CA GLU A 299 -2.64 16.30 3.78
C GLU A 299 -3.84 15.58 4.43
N ALA A 300 -4.65 14.88 3.65
CA ALA A 300 -5.80 14.11 4.15
C ALA A 300 -5.39 13.02 5.15
N HIS A 301 -4.29 12.31 4.89
CA HIS A 301 -3.78 11.33 5.84
C HIS A 301 -3.23 11.96 7.12
N LEU A 302 -2.52 13.09 7.02
CA LEU A 302 -1.97 13.79 8.18
C LEU A 302 -3.05 14.41 9.05
N GLU A 303 -4.11 14.96 8.47
CA GLU A 303 -5.25 15.50 9.22
C GLU A 303 -5.87 14.43 10.12
N LYS A 304 -6.19 13.27 9.55
CA LYS A 304 -6.77 12.15 10.31
C LYS A 304 -5.80 11.64 11.41
N ILE A 305 -4.49 11.57 11.14
CA ILE A 305 -3.50 11.17 12.16
C ILE A 305 -3.39 12.21 13.27
N ASN A 306 -3.36 13.51 12.93
CA ASN A 306 -3.30 14.59 13.91
C ASN A 306 -4.56 14.61 14.79
N SER A 307 -5.74 14.30 14.22
CA SER A 307 -6.99 14.13 14.98
C SER A 307 -6.89 12.96 15.97
N LEU A 308 -6.38 11.80 15.54
CA LEU A 308 -6.14 10.66 16.45
C LEU A 308 -5.14 11.00 17.56
N ILE A 309 -4.03 11.68 17.23
CA ILE A 309 -3.05 12.15 18.22
C ILE A 309 -3.72 13.10 19.23
N ALA A 310 -4.57 14.02 18.78
CA ALA A 310 -5.28 14.94 19.67
C ALA A 310 -6.23 14.18 20.62
N ARG A 311 -7.04 13.24 20.10
CA ARG A 311 -7.93 12.39 20.90
C ARG A 311 -7.17 11.57 21.95
N VAL A 312 -6.02 10.99 21.57
CA VAL A 312 -5.17 10.22 22.49
C VAL A 312 -4.58 11.09 23.61
N ASN A 313 -4.14 12.31 23.29
CA ASN A 313 -3.63 13.26 24.30
C ASN A 313 -4.73 13.76 25.25
N GLU A 314 -5.94 14.01 24.74
CA GLU A 314 -7.09 14.37 25.57
C GLU A 314 -7.42 13.23 26.55
N LEU A 315 -7.46 12.00 26.03
CA LEU A 315 -7.70 10.82 26.84
C LEU A 315 -6.62 10.61 27.91
N GLN A 316 -5.35 10.87 27.58
CA GLN A 316 -4.26 10.84 28.57
C GLN A 316 -4.58 11.74 29.76
N SER A 317 -5.00 12.97 29.49
CA SER A 317 -5.33 13.97 30.50
C SER A 317 -6.49 13.52 31.38
N LYS A 318 -7.52 12.89 30.79
CA LYS A 318 -8.67 12.33 31.53
C LYS A 318 -8.29 11.14 32.41
N ILE A 319 -7.46 10.22 31.90
CA ILE A 319 -6.92 9.08 32.66
C ILE A 319 -6.13 9.55 33.89
N GLU A 320 -5.26 10.55 33.71
CA GLU A 320 -4.46 11.11 34.80
C GLU A 320 -5.36 11.80 35.85
N ALA A 321 -6.37 12.54 35.39
CA ALA A 321 -7.31 13.29 36.24
C ALA A 321 -8.37 12.43 36.97
N ALA A 322 -8.66 11.22 36.49
CA ALA A 322 -9.72 10.37 37.06
C ALA A 322 -9.52 10.11 38.56
N ALA A 323 -10.41 10.62 39.42
CA ALA A 323 -10.24 10.52 40.88
C ALA A 323 -10.93 9.27 41.45
N THR A 324 -11.89 8.72 40.71
CA THR A 324 -12.66 7.54 41.11
C THR A 324 -12.48 6.37 40.14
N LYS A 325 -12.76 5.16 40.65
CA LYS A 325 -12.75 3.93 39.84
C LYS A 325 -13.75 3.96 38.69
N LYS A 326 -14.93 4.57 38.90
CA LYS A 326 -15.96 4.73 37.87
C LYS A 326 -15.47 5.63 36.74
N GLU A 327 -14.94 6.81 37.09
CA GLU A 327 -14.36 7.74 36.10
C GLU A 327 -13.23 7.07 35.32
N PHE A 328 -12.29 6.41 36.01
CA PHE A 328 -11.19 5.74 35.32
C PHE A 328 -11.68 4.62 34.38
N ASN A 329 -12.73 3.89 34.74
CA ASN A 329 -13.27 2.82 33.90
C ASN A 329 -13.82 3.33 32.58
N GLU A 330 -14.55 4.44 32.59
CA GLU A 330 -15.07 5.06 31.37
C GLU A 330 -13.93 5.52 30.45
N GLU A 331 -12.86 6.08 31.03
CA GLU A 331 -11.67 6.44 30.26
C GLU A 331 -10.90 5.21 29.75
N ALA A 332 -10.84 4.12 30.52
CA ALA A 332 -10.20 2.88 30.10
C ALA A 332 -10.98 2.18 28.96
N LYS A 333 -12.32 2.23 28.97
CA LYS A 333 -13.16 1.80 27.84
C LYS A 333 -12.85 2.64 26.60
N SER A 334 -12.81 3.96 26.76
CA SER A 334 -12.47 4.90 25.68
C SER A 334 -11.07 4.64 25.11
N LEU A 335 -10.10 4.29 25.97
CA LEU A 335 -8.76 3.87 25.56
C LEU A 335 -8.78 2.64 24.68
N ARG A 336 -9.57 1.61 25.02
CA ARG A 336 -9.69 0.41 24.18
C ARG A 336 -10.25 0.71 22.81
N LYS A 337 -11.34 1.50 22.76
CA LYS A 337 -11.96 1.91 21.49
C LYS A 337 -10.94 2.64 20.61
N ILE A 338 -10.21 3.60 21.18
CA ILE A 338 -9.17 4.30 20.43
C ILE A 338 -8.04 3.37 20.00
N VAL A 339 -7.60 2.42 20.84
CA VAL A 339 -6.58 1.43 20.47
C VAL A 339 -7.05 0.56 19.31
N SER A 340 -8.31 0.09 19.31
CA SER A 340 -8.85 -0.71 18.20
C SER A 340 -8.99 0.11 16.92
N THR A 341 -9.49 1.35 16.99
CA THR A 341 -9.55 2.29 15.86
C THR A 341 -8.16 2.56 15.28
N VAL A 342 -7.16 2.84 16.11
CA VAL A 342 -5.79 3.08 15.65
C VAL A 342 -5.20 1.81 15.04
N LYS A 343 -5.47 0.62 15.59
CA LYS A 343 -5.00 -0.64 15.02
C LYS A 343 -5.59 -0.87 13.62
N LYS A 344 -6.90 -0.72 13.45
CA LYS A 344 -7.59 -0.83 12.15
C LYS A 344 -7.03 0.21 11.16
N SER A 345 -7.11 1.49 11.50
CA SER A 345 -6.69 2.58 10.62
C SER A 345 -5.18 2.58 10.28
N SER A 346 -4.30 2.16 11.20
CA SER A 346 -2.86 2.08 10.93
C SER A 346 -2.50 0.95 9.97
N ILE A 347 -3.25 -0.15 10.00
CA ILE A 347 -3.12 -1.24 9.02
C ILE A 347 -3.49 -0.74 7.63
N THR A 348 -4.67 -0.12 7.49
CA THR A 348 -5.16 0.44 6.22
C THR A 348 -4.19 1.47 5.64
N ARG A 349 -3.74 2.43 6.47
CA ARG A 349 -2.78 3.47 6.03
C ARG A 349 -1.43 2.88 5.66
N ALA A 350 -0.94 1.88 6.41
CA ALA A 350 0.30 1.21 6.07
C ALA A 350 0.22 0.52 4.71
N GLN A 351 -0.90 -0.13 4.41
CA GLN A 351 -1.12 -0.77 3.11
C GLN A 351 -1.23 0.25 1.98
N ALA A 352 -2.03 1.31 2.17
CA ALA A 352 -2.12 2.41 1.20
C ALA A 352 -0.74 3.03 0.90
N LEU A 353 0.06 3.28 1.94
CA LEU A 353 1.41 3.79 1.79
C LEU A 353 2.34 2.82 1.04
N ILE A 354 2.32 1.53 1.40
CA ILE A 354 3.14 0.52 0.73
C ILE A 354 2.72 0.38 -0.73
N ARG A 355 1.42 0.38 -1.03
CA ARG A 355 0.87 0.34 -2.38
C ARG A 355 1.39 1.53 -3.20
N ALA A 356 1.23 2.75 -2.67
CA ALA A 356 1.69 3.97 -3.32
C ALA A 356 3.21 3.95 -3.58
N GLN A 357 4.02 3.51 -2.60
CA GLN A 357 5.46 3.33 -2.76
C GLN A 357 5.82 2.34 -3.87
N THR A 358 5.15 1.19 -3.91
CA THR A 358 5.39 0.17 -4.93
C THR A 358 4.99 0.67 -6.32
N ILE A 359 3.85 1.35 -6.45
CA ILE A 359 3.41 2.01 -7.69
C ILE A 359 4.43 3.06 -8.13
N GLY A 360 4.95 3.88 -7.20
CA GLY A 360 5.96 4.87 -7.49
C GLY A 360 7.27 4.27 -8.01
N VAL A 361 7.68 3.11 -7.51
CA VAL A 361 8.83 2.35 -8.04
C VAL A 361 8.55 1.83 -9.44
N ILE A 362 7.37 1.25 -9.68
CA ILE A 362 6.94 0.75 -10.99
C ILE A 362 6.98 1.89 -12.03
N ARG A 363 6.43 3.07 -11.71
CA ARG A 363 6.50 4.26 -12.58
C ARG A 363 7.94 4.65 -12.93
N ARG A 364 8.84 4.69 -11.93
CA ARG A 364 10.26 5.01 -12.18
C ARG A 364 10.94 3.97 -13.06
N ALA A 365 10.54 2.70 -12.94
CA ALA A 365 11.05 1.62 -13.75
C ALA A 365 10.60 1.76 -15.22
N GLU A 366 9.35 2.13 -15.48
CA GLU A 366 8.83 2.41 -16.84
C GLU A 366 9.57 3.55 -17.53
N ILE A 367 9.86 4.64 -16.82
CA ILE A 367 10.69 5.73 -17.36
C ILE A 367 12.08 5.20 -17.73
N MET A 368 12.66 4.34 -16.89
CA MET A 368 13.98 3.80 -17.17
C MET A 368 13.98 2.85 -18.36
N GLU A 369 12.94 2.02 -18.53
CA GLU A 369 12.76 1.17 -19.71
C GLU A 369 12.85 2.03 -20.98
N LYS A 370 12.15 3.16 -20.98
CA LYS A 370 12.15 4.08 -22.12
C LYS A 370 13.50 4.70 -22.40
N LYS A 371 14.22 5.09 -21.34
CA LYS A 371 15.59 5.59 -21.46
C LYS A 371 16.53 4.52 -22.01
N MET A 372 16.35 3.26 -21.62
CA MET A 372 17.10 2.14 -22.20
C MET A 372 16.76 1.96 -23.68
N ASP A 373 15.48 1.94 -24.05
CA ASP A 373 15.05 1.82 -25.45
C ASP A 373 15.67 2.91 -26.35
N CYS A 374 15.65 4.16 -25.88
CA CYS A 374 16.30 5.28 -26.57
C CYS A 374 17.81 5.05 -26.73
N SER A 375 18.48 4.60 -25.66
CA SER A 375 19.93 4.33 -25.67
C SER A 375 20.29 3.20 -26.63
N LEU A 376 19.46 2.16 -26.68
CA LEU A 376 19.63 1.03 -27.59
C LEU A 376 19.38 1.45 -29.05
N SER A 377 18.39 2.32 -29.30
CA SER A 377 18.19 2.91 -30.63
C SER A 377 19.42 3.68 -31.11
N ALA A 378 20.10 4.42 -30.23
CA ALA A 378 21.35 5.11 -30.58
C ALA A 378 22.51 4.14 -30.88
N LEU A 379 22.56 2.99 -30.21
CA LEU A 379 23.56 1.94 -30.49
C LEU A 379 23.30 1.27 -31.85
N ASP A 380 22.04 1.03 -32.22
CA ASP A 380 21.68 0.46 -33.52
C ASP A 380 22.04 1.38 -34.69
N GLU A 381 21.88 2.70 -34.53
CA GLU A 381 22.33 3.68 -35.51
C GLU A 381 23.82 3.54 -35.84
N THR A 382 24.62 3.15 -34.84
CA THR A 382 26.08 2.92 -34.96
C THR A 382 26.45 1.49 -35.41
N GLY A 383 25.45 0.63 -35.63
CA GLY A 383 25.65 -0.73 -36.13
C GLY A 383 25.98 -1.77 -35.07
N GLU A 384 25.80 -1.46 -33.78
CA GLU A 384 26.07 -2.37 -32.64
C GLU A 384 25.01 -3.43 -32.43
N ASP A 385 25.37 -4.69 -32.28
CA ASP A 385 24.39 -5.74 -31.98
C ASP A 385 23.83 -5.62 -30.55
N THR A 386 22.58 -5.17 -30.45
CA THR A 386 21.84 -5.01 -29.21
C THR A 386 20.96 -6.22 -28.86
N SER A 387 20.96 -7.30 -29.65
CA SER A 387 20.01 -8.42 -29.49
C SER A 387 19.96 -8.99 -28.07
N GLN A 388 21.12 -9.10 -27.41
CA GLN A 388 21.22 -9.57 -26.02
C GLN A 388 20.67 -8.55 -25.01
N LEU A 389 20.88 -7.25 -25.27
CA LEU A 389 20.34 -6.17 -24.44
C LEU A 389 18.82 -6.11 -24.56
N ASP A 390 18.25 -6.32 -25.75
CA ASP A 390 16.80 -6.36 -25.94
C ASP A 390 16.14 -7.50 -25.18
N ALA A 391 16.78 -8.67 -25.11
CA ALA A 391 16.32 -9.77 -24.28
C ALA A 391 16.29 -9.39 -22.78
N LYS A 392 17.32 -8.69 -22.29
CA LYS A 392 17.40 -8.24 -20.89
C LYS A 392 16.41 -7.14 -20.56
N VAL A 393 16.20 -6.18 -21.47
CA VAL A 393 15.16 -5.14 -21.30
C VAL A 393 13.77 -5.78 -21.34
N LYS A 394 13.57 -6.84 -22.14
CA LYS A 394 12.33 -7.62 -22.11
C LYS A 394 12.13 -8.32 -20.76
N GLU A 395 13.14 -8.99 -20.22
CA GLU A 395 13.08 -9.59 -18.87
C GLU A 395 12.76 -8.53 -17.80
N PHE A 396 13.41 -7.36 -17.87
CA PHE A 396 13.13 -6.22 -17.01
C PHE A 396 11.65 -5.82 -17.07
N SER A 397 11.12 -5.61 -18.27
CA SER A 397 9.72 -5.21 -18.48
C SER A 397 8.75 -6.26 -17.91
N GLN A 398 9.05 -7.55 -18.06
CA GLN A 398 8.24 -8.64 -17.51
C GLN A 398 8.19 -8.64 -15.98
N LEU A 399 9.31 -8.36 -15.32
CA LEU A 399 9.36 -8.23 -13.86
C LEU A 399 8.50 -7.05 -13.37
N ILE A 400 8.54 -5.92 -14.08
CA ILE A 400 7.69 -4.76 -13.76
C ILE A 400 6.21 -5.06 -13.99
N ALA A 401 5.86 -5.75 -15.07
CA ALA A 401 4.48 -6.17 -15.32
C ALA A 401 3.96 -7.14 -14.25
N ALA A 402 4.81 -8.09 -13.79
CA ALA A 402 4.46 -8.98 -12.70
C ALA A 402 4.29 -8.23 -11.37
N ALA A 403 5.15 -7.25 -11.08
CA ALA A 403 5.01 -6.40 -9.89
C ALA A 403 3.69 -5.62 -9.92
N ARG A 404 3.31 -5.09 -11.09
CA ARG A 404 2.04 -4.38 -11.28
C ARG A 404 0.83 -5.28 -11.04
N ALA A 405 0.83 -6.49 -11.61
CA ALA A 405 -0.23 -7.46 -11.37
C ALA A 405 -0.39 -7.79 -9.87
N LYS A 406 0.72 -7.90 -9.13
CA LYS A 406 0.68 -8.14 -7.68
C LYS A 406 0.11 -6.95 -6.89
N VAL A 407 0.31 -5.73 -7.36
CA VAL A 407 -0.31 -4.53 -6.76
C VAL A 407 -1.83 -4.55 -6.96
N GLU A 408 -2.30 -4.90 -8.16
CA GLU A 408 -3.74 -5.03 -8.44
C GLU A 408 -4.38 -6.17 -7.64
N GLU A 409 -3.76 -7.35 -7.63
CA GLU A 409 -4.21 -8.47 -6.78
C GLU A 409 -4.27 -8.05 -5.29
N ALA A 410 -3.32 -7.21 -4.83
CA ALA A 410 -3.30 -6.72 -3.46
C ALA A 410 -4.43 -5.72 -3.15
N LYS A 411 -4.89 -4.96 -4.17
CA LYS A 411 -6.05 -4.07 -4.09
C LYS A 411 -7.32 -4.90 -4.00
N GLU A 412 -7.53 -5.81 -4.96
CA GLU A 412 -8.69 -6.70 -4.97
C GLU A 412 -8.83 -7.54 -3.69
N ALA A 413 -7.72 -8.09 -3.19
CA ALA A 413 -7.72 -8.85 -1.94
C ALA A 413 -8.09 -8.00 -0.72
N TYR A 414 -7.76 -6.71 -0.74
CA TYR A 414 -8.14 -5.78 0.32
C TYR A 414 -9.62 -5.42 0.25
N ASP A 415 -10.13 -5.13 -0.95
CA ASP A 415 -11.50 -4.69 -1.17
C ASP A 415 -12.53 -5.80 -0.90
N ALA A 416 -12.13 -7.08 -1.05
CA ALA A 416 -12.95 -8.25 -0.78
C ALA A 416 -13.45 -8.38 0.69
N SER A 417 -12.98 -7.53 1.62
CA SER A 417 -13.46 -7.43 3.01
C SER A 417 -13.48 -8.76 3.77
N ASP A 418 -12.56 -9.67 3.45
CA ASP A 418 -12.36 -10.96 4.13
C ASP A 418 -11.54 -10.81 5.41
N LYS A 419 -11.69 -11.72 6.38
CA LYS A 419 -10.91 -11.76 7.64
C LYS A 419 -9.41 -11.84 7.41
N ASP A 420 -8.99 -12.40 6.27
CA ASP A 420 -7.58 -12.52 5.86
C ASP A 420 -7.13 -11.47 4.83
N ALA A 421 -8.01 -10.55 4.40
CA ALA A 421 -7.75 -9.54 3.36
C ALA A 421 -6.45 -8.77 3.59
N VAL A 422 -6.21 -8.36 4.84
CA VAL A 422 -5.02 -7.61 5.23
C VAL A 422 -3.74 -8.43 5.06
N ALA A 423 -3.75 -9.69 5.50
CA ALA A 423 -2.58 -10.55 5.45
C ALA A 423 -2.23 -10.95 4.01
N GLN A 424 -3.26 -11.23 3.20
CA GLN A 424 -3.11 -11.54 1.78
C GLN A 424 -2.57 -10.34 1.02
N SER A 425 -3.18 -9.16 1.17
CA SER A 425 -2.74 -7.91 0.54
C SER A 425 -1.29 -7.57 0.92
N ARG A 426 -0.90 -7.74 2.20
CA ARG A 426 0.48 -7.52 2.64
C ARG A 426 1.48 -8.47 1.96
N THR A 427 1.11 -9.73 1.77
CA THR A 427 1.97 -10.72 1.10
C THR A 427 2.15 -10.37 -0.37
N LEU A 428 1.06 -10.00 -1.06
CA LEU A 428 1.09 -9.59 -2.46
C LEU A 428 1.92 -8.32 -2.68
N LEU A 429 1.83 -7.34 -1.78
CA LEU A 429 2.68 -6.14 -1.81
C LEU A 429 4.16 -6.44 -1.56
N ALA A 430 4.47 -7.46 -0.74
CA ALA A 430 5.85 -7.91 -0.54
C ALA A 430 6.40 -8.57 -1.82
N ASP A 431 5.62 -9.46 -2.45
CA ASP A 431 5.98 -10.07 -3.74
C ASP A 431 6.21 -9.00 -4.82
N ALA A 432 5.33 -7.99 -4.89
CA ALA A 432 5.48 -6.88 -5.83
C ALA A 432 6.79 -6.11 -5.61
N ARG A 433 7.18 -5.90 -4.34
CA ARG A 433 8.43 -5.24 -3.97
C ARG A 433 9.65 -6.07 -4.37
N ASP A 434 9.62 -7.38 -4.16
CA ASP A 434 10.72 -8.27 -4.53
C ASP A 434 10.91 -8.31 -6.05
N LEU A 435 9.81 -8.37 -6.81
CA LEU A 435 9.83 -8.27 -8.28
C LEU A 435 10.41 -6.94 -8.75
N ALA A 436 10.01 -5.83 -8.13
CA ALA A 436 10.56 -4.50 -8.45
C ALA A 436 12.08 -4.41 -8.13
N HIS A 437 12.53 -5.06 -7.06
CA HIS A 437 13.95 -5.13 -6.71
C HIS A 437 14.76 -6.00 -7.68
N ASP A 438 14.20 -7.12 -8.14
CA ASP A 438 14.84 -7.93 -9.18
C ASP A 438 14.90 -7.20 -10.53
N ALA A 439 13.86 -6.41 -10.87
CA ALA A 439 13.91 -5.51 -12.00
C ALA A 439 15.03 -4.47 -11.84
N GLN A 440 15.22 -3.90 -10.65
CA GLN A 440 16.33 -2.97 -10.39
C GLN A 440 17.71 -3.60 -10.62
N LYS A 441 17.91 -4.88 -10.26
CA LYS A 441 19.17 -5.60 -10.58
C LYS A 441 19.37 -5.70 -12.08
N LYS A 442 18.33 -6.08 -12.83
CA LYS A 442 18.36 -6.15 -14.30
C LYS A 442 18.66 -4.81 -14.95
N LEU A 443 18.11 -3.73 -14.40
CA LEU A 443 18.39 -2.37 -14.84
C LEU A 443 19.87 -2.00 -14.72
N VAL A 444 20.54 -2.42 -13.64
CA VAL A 444 21.98 -2.20 -13.47
C VAL A 444 22.79 -3.02 -14.47
N GLU A 445 22.42 -4.28 -14.71
CA GLU A 445 23.05 -5.14 -15.73
C GLU A 445 22.97 -4.50 -17.12
N VAL A 446 21.75 -4.14 -17.57
CA VAL A 446 21.51 -3.50 -18.87
C VAL A 446 22.31 -2.21 -19.01
N LYS A 447 22.29 -1.35 -17.98
CA LYS A 447 23.03 -0.08 -18.00
C LYS A 447 24.53 -0.30 -18.19
N ASN A 448 25.12 -1.25 -17.47
CA ASN A 448 26.56 -1.53 -17.56
C ASN A 448 26.94 -2.04 -18.95
N GLU A 449 26.10 -2.85 -19.57
CA GLU A 449 26.32 -3.34 -20.93
C GLU A 449 26.15 -2.26 -22.00
N ILE A 450 25.17 -1.36 -21.86
CA ILE A 450 25.05 -0.17 -22.72
C ILE A 450 26.34 0.66 -22.65
N MET A 451 26.87 0.89 -21.44
CA MET A 451 28.12 1.65 -21.26
C MET A 451 29.33 0.91 -21.82
N ALA A 452 29.38 -0.43 -21.72
CA ALA A 452 30.45 -1.25 -22.30
C ALA A 452 30.47 -1.20 -23.83
N LEU A 453 29.31 -1.01 -24.47
CA LEU A 453 29.19 -0.77 -25.92
C LEU A 453 29.47 0.69 -26.31
N GLY A 454 29.82 1.56 -25.37
CA GLY A 454 30.09 2.98 -25.61
C GLY A 454 28.83 3.87 -25.67
N GLY A 455 27.67 3.33 -25.31
CA GLY A 455 26.40 4.07 -25.24
C GLY A 455 26.24 4.86 -23.95
N THR A 456 25.29 5.79 -23.95
CA THR A 456 24.91 6.59 -22.78
C THR A 456 23.39 6.56 -22.58
N LEU A 457 22.94 6.62 -21.33
CA LEU A 457 21.50 6.73 -21.04
C LEU A 457 20.92 8.06 -21.54
N CYS A 458 19.81 7.99 -22.27
CA CYS A 458 19.08 9.16 -22.73
C CYS A 458 18.54 10.00 -21.56
N ALA A 459 18.47 11.33 -21.76
CA ALA A 459 18.00 12.27 -20.76
C ALA A 459 16.45 12.34 -20.68
N GLU A 460 15.78 12.27 -21.84
CA GLU A 460 14.34 12.50 -22.00
C GLU A 460 13.57 11.19 -22.22
N ALA A 461 12.37 11.09 -21.65
CA ALA A 461 11.43 10.00 -21.89
C ALA A 461 9.99 10.50 -21.63
N GLU A 462 9.06 10.29 -22.58
CA GLU A 462 7.63 10.57 -22.40
C GLU A 462 6.88 9.33 -21.88
N VAL A 463 5.90 9.50 -20.97
CA VAL A 463 5.21 8.36 -20.32
C VAL A 463 3.73 8.27 -20.68
N ALA A 464 3.27 7.07 -21.03
CA ALA A 464 1.85 6.78 -21.20
C ALA A 464 1.32 6.23 -19.89
N VAL A 465 0.33 6.88 -19.30
CA VAL A 465 -0.27 6.53 -18.02
C VAL A 465 -1.67 6.00 -18.28
N ASP A 466 -2.00 4.87 -17.64
CA ASP A 466 -3.37 4.37 -17.58
C ASP A 466 -4.07 5.01 -16.38
N GLU A 467 -5.18 5.71 -16.62
CA GLU A 467 -5.91 6.35 -15.52
C GLU A 467 -6.65 5.34 -14.64
N SER A 468 -6.98 4.17 -15.18
CA SER A 468 -7.68 3.13 -14.43
C SER A 468 -6.80 2.43 -13.39
N GLU A 469 -5.48 2.44 -13.60
CA GLU A 469 -4.49 2.01 -12.59
C GLU A 469 -4.33 3.04 -11.43
N PHE A 470 -5.00 4.22 -11.54
CA PHE A 470 -4.79 5.38 -10.68
C PHE A 470 -5.97 5.79 -9.81
N GLU A 471 -7.06 5.02 -9.78
CA GLU A 471 -8.07 5.17 -8.72
C GLU A 471 -7.48 4.76 -7.38
N VAL A 472 -6.83 5.73 -6.74
CA VAL A 472 -6.60 5.77 -5.31
C VAL A 472 -7.94 6.14 -4.70
N GLU A 473 -8.69 5.13 -4.24
CA GLU A 473 -9.86 5.39 -3.43
C GLU A 473 -9.43 6.18 -2.18
N GLU A 474 -10.15 7.27 -1.94
CA GLU A 474 -10.16 7.91 -0.64
C GLU A 474 -10.43 6.83 0.42
N PRO A 475 -9.70 6.84 1.54
CA PRO A 475 -9.95 5.87 2.61
C PRO A 475 -11.44 5.96 3.00
N LYS A 476 -12.20 4.90 2.68
CA LYS A 476 -13.61 4.71 3.04
C LYS A 476 -13.83 5.27 4.44
N GLU A 477 -14.78 6.20 4.58
CA GLU A 477 -15.12 6.77 5.87
C GLU A 477 -15.41 5.64 6.85
N ASP A 478 -14.68 5.62 7.96
CA ASP A 478 -14.98 4.72 9.07
C ASP A 478 -16.38 5.11 9.56
N LYS A 479 -17.43 4.38 9.14
CA LYS A 479 -18.81 4.54 9.65
C LYS A 479 -18.74 4.53 11.17
N GLU A 480 -19.46 5.44 11.83
CA GLU A 480 -19.53 5.49 13.30
C GLU A 480 -20.19 4.21 13.84
N GLU A 481 -19.38 3.19 14.09
CA GLU A 481 -19.80 1.92 14.68
C GLU A 481 -19.89 2.11 16.20
N LYS A 482 -21.11 2.12 16.75
CA LYS A 482 -21.34 2.15 18.19
C LYS A 482 -21.57 0.71 18.66
N ASN A 483 -20.52 0.09 19.22
CA ASN A 483 -20.56 -1.20 19.92
C ASN A 483 -20.23 -1.00 21.39
N GLU A 484 -21.23 -1.06 22.26
CA GLU A 484 -21.09 -0.84 23.70
C GLU A 484 -21.67 -2.01 24.47
N ALA A 485 -20.82 -2.76 25.19
CA ALA A 485 -21.26 -3.73 26.17
C ALA A 485 -20.97 -3.21 27.58
N GLU A 486 -22.02 -2.96 28.35
CA GLU A 486 -21.98 -2.56 29.74
C GLU A 486 -22.30 -3.75 30.65
N VAL A 487 -21.48 -3.93 31.68
CA VAL A 487 -21.74 -4.90 32.76
C VAL A 487 -21.71 -4.15 34.06
N SER A 488 -22.79 -4.21 34.82
CA SER A 488 -22.96 -3.51 36.09
C SER A 488 -23.65 -4.40 37.13
N GLY A 489 -23.45 -4.10 38.42
CA GLY A 489 -24.05 -4.87 39.52
C GLY A 489 -23.04 -5.32 40.58
N ASP A 490 -23.55 -6.05 41.57
CA ASP A 490 -22.81 -6.53 42.74
C ASP A 490 -22.00 -7.80 42.47
N VAL A 491 -22.34 -8.51 41.38
CA VAL A 491 -21.76 -9.80 41.00
C VAL A 491 -20.98 -9.63 39.69
N GLY A 492 -19.69 -9.94 39.68
CA GLY A 492 -18.85 -9.86 38.47
C GLY A 492 -18.95 -11.12 37.60
N LEU A 493 -18.72 -10.99 36.29
CA LEU A 493 -18.68 -12.13 35.36
C LEU A 493 -17.50 -13.08 35.65
N SER A 494 -17.70 -14.38 35.38
CA SER A 494 -16.62 -15.36 35.38
C SER A 494 -15.77 -15.21 34.12
N GLU A 495 -14.61 -15.85 34.07
CA GLU A 495 -13.76 -15.83 32.86
C GLU A 495 -14.50 -16.44 31.66
N GLU A 496 -15.30 -17.48 31.90
CA GLU A 496 -16.13 -18.12 30.89
C GLU A 496 -17.24 -17.17 30.41
N ALA A 497 -17.97 -16.52 31.32
CA ALA A 497 -19.05 -15.61 30.97
C ALA A 497 -18.55 -14.34 30.28
N GLN A 498 -17.38 -13.83 30.68
CA GLN A 498 -16.72 -12.72 30.01
C GLN A 498 -16.27 -13.11 28.59
N SER A 499 -15.73 -14.32 28.40
CA SER A 499 -15.35 -14.81 27.08
C SER A 499 -16.54 -14.94 26.13
N VAL A 500 -17.72 -15.33 26.64
CA VAL A 500 -18.95 -15.40 25.83
C VAL A 500 -19.46 -14.00 25.51
N LEU A 501 -19.41 -13.05 26.46
CA LEU A 501 -19.74 -11.64 26.21
C LEU A 501 -18.83 -11.02 25.15
N ASP A 502 -17.51 -11.26 25.24
CA ASP A 502 -16.54 -10.76 24.26
C ASP A 502 -16.79 -11.37 22.87
N SER A 503 -17.15 -12.66 22.81
CA SER A 503 -17.49 -13.35 21.56
C SER A 503 -18.80 -12.81 20.96
N LEU A 504 -19.79 -12.51 21.79
CA LEU A 504 -21.04 -11.89 21.37
C LEU A 504 -20.81 -10.47 20.85
N ALA A 505 -20.02 -9.65 21.54
CA ALA A 505 -19.65 -8.32 21.08
C ALA A 505 -18.88 -8.36 19.75
N ALA A 506 -17.95 -9.31 19.59
CA ALA A 506 -17.25 -9.53 18.33
C ALA A 506 -18.18 -9.99 17.20
N ALA A 507 -19.26 -10.72 17.51
CA ALA A 507 -20.27 -11.12 16.53
C ALA A 507 -21.16 -9.96 16.06
N PHE A 508 -21.15 -8.81 16.75
CA PHE A 508 -21.77 -7.57 16.30
C PHE A 508 -20.82 -6.67 15.49
N GLU A 509 -19.50 -6.92 15.51
CA GLU A 509 -18.56 -6.10 14.74
C GLU A 509 -18.79 -6.24 13.23
N GLY A 510 -19.03 -5.12 12.54
CA GLY A 510 -19.21 -5.05 11.09
C GLY A 510 -20.55 -5.61 10.56
N VAL A 511 -21.52 -5.87 11.44
CA VAL A 511 -22.89 -6.21 11.04
C VAL A 511 -23.68 -4.91 10.87
N GLU A 512 -24.41 -4.76 9.76
CA GLU A 512 -25.28 -3.59 9.56
C GLU A 512 -26.59 -3.77 10.33
N GLY A 513 -27.01 -2.75 11.10
CA GLY A 513 -28.26 -2.78 11.85
C GLY A 513 -28.19 -2.11 13.21
N LYS A 514 -29.32 -2.12 13.91
CA LYS A 514 -29.43 -1.69 15.31
C LYS A 514 -29.88 -2.89 16.15
N ALA A 515 -29.13 -3.19 17.20
CA ALA A 515 -29.49 -4.22 18.16
C ALA A 515 -29.21 -3.75 19.59
N GLU A 516 -30.16 -3.97 20.48
CA GLU A 516 -30.04 -3.64 21.90
C GLU A 516 -30.43 -4.87 22.73
N LEU A 517 -29.50 -5.37 23.54
CA LEU A 517 -29.69 -6.53 24.39
C LEU A 517 -29.58 -6.11 25.85
N LYS A 518 -30.60 -6.42 26.67
CA LYS A 518 -30.58 -6.14 28.10
C LYS A 518 -30.93 -7.37 28.90
N LEU A 519 -30.08 -7.70 29.86
CA LEU A 519 -30.29 -8.79 30.80
C LEU A 519 -30.06 -8.29 32.22
N LYS A 520 -31.07 -8.44 33.09
CA LYS A 520 -30.95 -8.16 34.53
C LYS A 520 -31.39 -9.37 35.33
N VAL A 521 -30.47 -9.88 36.16
CA VAL A 521 -30.69 -11.04 37.03
C VAL A 521 -30.48 -10.64 38.48
N LYS A 522 -31.40 -11.04 39.34
CA LYS A 522 -31.41 -10.69 40.76
C LYS A 522 -31.59 -11.92 41.64
N LYS A 523 -31.00 -11.91 42.83
CA LYS A 523 -31.16 -12.92 43.87
C LYS A 523 -31.73 -12.31 45.13
N GLU A 524 -32.91 -12.75 45.54
CA GLU A 524 -33.57 -12.38 46.79
C GLU A 524 -33.71 -13.62 47.68
N GLY A 525 -32.90 -13.71 48.74
CA GLY A 525 -32.82 -14.90 49.58
C GLY A 525 -32.33 -16.14 48.82
N ASN A 526 -33.18 -17.16 48.73
CA ASN A 526 -32.83 -18.45 48.11
C ASN A 526 -33.42 -18.61 46.68
N GLU A 527 -33.95 -17.54 46.11
CA GLU A 527 -34.61 -17.50 44.80
C GLU A 527 -33.87 -16.55 43.87
N THR A 528 -33.58 -17.01 42.64
CA THR A 528 -32.94 -16.22 41.58
C THR A 528 -33.96 -15.95 40.48
N THR A 529 -34.13 -14.68 40.10
CA THR A 529 -35.11 -14.25 39.11
C THR A 529 -34.44 -13.41 38.01
N VAL A 530 -34.87 -13.61 36.77
CA VAL A 530 -34.53 -12.71 35.66
C VAL A 530 -35.58 -11.60 35.66
N GLU A 531 -35.18 -10.40 36.08
CA GLU A 531 -36.09 -9.24 36.16
C GLU A 531 -36.29 -8.56 34.80
N LYS A 532 -35.26 -8.61 33.94
CA LYS A 532 -35.30 -8.00 32.62
C LYS A 532 -34.59 -8.87 31.60
N GLU A 533 -35.26 -9.14 30.50
CA GLU A 533 -34.70 -9.73 29.29
C GLU A 533 -35.33 -8.99 28.10
N GLU A 534 -34.54 -8.20 27.40
CA GLU A 534 -34.97 -7.39 26.26
C GLU A 534 -34.02 -7.62 25.10
N ILE A 535 -34.58 -7.87 23.92
CA ILE A 535 -33.87 -8.01 22.67
C ILE A 535 -34.61 -7.10 21.68
N GLU A 536 -34.01 -5.96 21.37
CA GLU A 536 -34.45 -5.10 20.28
C GLU A 536 -33.51 -5.30 19.08
N GLY A 537 -34.07 -5.42 17.87
CA GLY A 537 -33.31 -5.69 16.64
C GLY A 537 -33.33 -7.16 16.17
N GLU A 538 -32.74 -7.41 14.99
CA GLU A 538 -32.61 -8.76 14.43
C GLU A 538 -31.24 -9.35 14.80
N LEU A 539 -31.24 -10.53 15.42
CA LEU A 539 -30.03 -11.28 15.72
C LEU A 539 -29.80 -12.39 14.69
N THR A 540 -28.54 -12.59 14.31
CA THR A 540 -28.12 -13.78 13.57
C THR A 540 -28.22 -15.03 14.45
N ALA A 541 -28.26 -16.21 13.83
CA ALA A 541 -28.29 -17.48 14.57
C ALA A 541 -27.08 -17.67 15.51
N GLU A 542 -25.92 -17.12 15.14
CA GLU A 542 -24.71 -17.12 15.96
C GLU A 542 -24.86 -16.19 17.18
N GLN A 543 -25.28 -14.94 16.97
CA GLN A 543 -25.53 -13.96 18.03
C GLN A 543 -26.59 -14.45 19.03
N GLN A 544 -27.67 -15.06 18.53
CA GLN A 544 -28.73 -15.57 19.39
C GLN A 544 -28.27 -16.77 20.24
N THR A 545 -27.40 -17.62 19.70
CA THR A 545 -26.81 -18.73 20.46
C THR A 545 -25.88 -18.21 21.56
N LEU A 546 -25.06 -17.21 21.25
CA LEU A 546 -24.14 -16.58 22.20
C LEU A 546 -24.89 -15.82 23.30
N TRP A 547 -26.01 -15.16 22.98
CA TRP A 547 -26.86 -14.50 23.97
C TRP A 547 -27.49 -15.48 24.96
N GLU A 548 -28.03 -16.60 24.49
CA GLU A 548 -28.63 -17.62 25.37
C GLU A 548 -27.58 -18.30 26.26
N ASP A 549 -26.36 -18.54 25.75
CA ASP A 549 -25.26 -19.07 26.54
C ASP A 549 -24.81 -18.07 27.62
N LEU A 550 -24.65 -16.80 27.25
CA LEU A 550 -24.32 -15.73 28.19
C LEU A 550 -25.36 -15.65 29.31
N LYS A 551 -26.65 -15.67 28.95
CA LYS A 551 -27.75 -15.66 29.92
C LYS A 551 -27.69 -16.84 30.89
N ALA A 552 -27.48 -18.06 30.39
CA ALA A 552 -27.40 -19.25 31.23
C ALA A 552 -26.24 -19.15 32.23
N GLN A 553 -25.09 -18.62 31.79
CA GLN A 553 -23.93 -18.43 32.64
C GLN A 553 -24.15 -17.33 33.68
N VAL A 554 -24.77 -16.21 33.30
CA VAL A 554 -25.10 -15.10 34.22
C VAL A 554 -26.06 -15.54 35.31
N VAL A 555 -27.11 -16.32 34.97
CA VAL A 555 -28.06 -16.86 35.94
C VAL A 555 -27.39 -17.82 36.91
N ALA A 556 -26.59 -18.77 36.40
CA ALA A 556 -25.87 -19.71 37.24
C ALA A 556 -24.88 -19.01 38.19
N LEU A 557 -24.28 -17.92 37.73
CA LEU A 557 -23.31 -17.14 38.49
C LEU A 557 -23.98 -16.35 39.61
N VAL A 558 -25.12 -15.69 39.35
CA VAL A 558 -25.90 -15.00 40.38
C VAL A 558 -26.48 -15.99 41.40
N GLU A 559 -26.93 -17.17 40.96
CA GLU A 559 -27.44 -18.23 41.84
C GLU A 559 -26.34 -18.75 42.79
N ALA A 560 -25.12 -18.97 42.29
CA ALA A 560 -23.99 -19.45 43.06
C ALA A 560 -23.33 -18.40 43.97
N ALA A 561 -23.64 -17.11 43.79
CA ALA A 561 -23.02 -16.03 44.55
C ALA A 561 -23.47 -16.02 46.04
N GLU A 562 -22.51 -15.83 46.95
CA GLU A 562 -22.77 -15.76 48.39
C GLU A 562 -23.22 -14.35 48.82
N GLY A 563 -24.49 -14.21 49.22
CA GLY A 563 -25.10 -12.95 49.65
C GLY A 563 -26.62 -12.95 49.43
N ASP A 564 -27.33 -12.07 50.14
CA ASP A 564 -28.74 -11.75 49.91
C ASP A 564 -28.80 -10.39 49.18
N ASP A 565 -29.81 -10.19 48.33
CA ASP A 565 -30.05 -8.96 47.54
C ASP A 565 -28.91 -8.63 46.55
N LEU A 566 -28.55 -9.59 45.70
CA LEU A 566 -27.51 -9.41 44.67
C LEU A 566 -28.10 -9.14 43.29
N GLU A 567 -27.51 -8.22 42.52
CA GLU A 567 -27.89 -7.95 41.12
C GLU A 567 -26.71 -8.03 40.14
N LEU A 568 -27.00 -8.42 38.90
CA LEU A 568 -26.11 -8.36 37.74
C LEU A 568 -26.91 -7.93 36.51
N GLU A 569 -26.42 -6.90 35.84
CA GLU A 569 -27.03 -6.27 34.67
C GLU A 569 -26.01 -6.22 33.52
N ILE A 570 -26.43 -6.65 32.34
CA ILE A 570 -25.68 -6.62 31.09
C ILE A 570 -26.51 -5.88 30.07
N GLU A 571 -25.91 -4.89 29.42
CA GLU A 571 -26.50 -4.10 28.34
C GLU A 571 -25.54 -4.12 27.15
N ILE A 572 -26.02 -4.45 25.97
CA ILE A 572 -25.25 -4.44 24.73
C ILE A 572 -25.99 -3.55 23.74
N GLU A 573 -25.39 -2.44 23.35
CA GLU A 573 -25.86 -1.57 22.29
C GLU A 573 -24.97 -1.73 21.05
N HIS A 574 -25.60 -2.02 19.93
CA HIS A 574 -24.98 -2.09 18.61
C HIS A 574 -25.75 -1.20 17.65
N GLU A 575 -25.05 -0.26 17.00
CA GLU A 575 -25.59 0.59 15.95
C GLU A 575 -24.55 0.81 14.86
N VAL A 576 -24.91 0.41 13.64
CA VAL A 576 -24.17 0.68 12.40
C VAL A 576 -25.15 1.27 11.39
N GLU A 577 -24.90 2.51 10.97
CA GLU A 577 -25.74 3.20 9.97
C GLU A 577 -25.57 2.58 8.57
N ALA A 578 -26.69 2.20 7.96
CA ALA A 578 -26.75 1.77 6.56
C ALA A 578 -26.63 2.99 5.63
N GLU A 579 -25.98 2.81 4.47
CA GLU A 579 -26.01 3.84 3.42
C GLU A 579 -27.46 4.07 2.98
N GLU A 580 -27.96 5.30 3.13
CA GLU A 580 -29.06 5.75 2.27
C GLU A 580 -28.47 5.85 0.87
N ALA A 581 -28.87 4.92 -0.02
CA ALA A 581 -28.55 5.02 -1.42
C ALA A 581 -29.06 6.37 -1.93
N GLU A 582 -28.15 7.27 -2.32
CA GLU A 582 -28.51 8.42 -3.14
C GLU A 582 -29.06 7.85 -4.45
N GLU A 583 -30.38 7.79 -4.56
CA GLU A 583 -31.05 7.67 -5.85
C GLU A 583 -30.62 8.89 -6.66
N GLU A 584 -29.80 8.68 -7.69
CA GLU A 584 -29.56 9.66 -8.74
C GLU A 584 -30.93 10.13 -9.27
N GLU A 585 -31.40 11.29 -8.81
CA GLU A 585 -32.46 12.02 -9.50
C GLU A 585 -31.90 12.41 -10.86
N GLY A 586 -32.27 11.63 -11.88
CA GLY A 586 -32.04 11.94 -13.28
C GLY A 586 -32.52 13.35 -13.58
N GLN A 587 -31.57 14.24 -13.80
CA GLN A 587 -31.80 15.56 -14.37
C GLN A 587 -32.18 15.36 -15.85
N ASP A 588 -33.48 15.20 -16.11
CA ASP A 588 -34.04 15.33 -17.45
C ASP A 588 -33.90 16.80 -17.89
N ASP A 589 -32.84 17.11 -18.62
CA ASP A 589 -32.67 18.35 -19.37
C ASP A 589 -33.69 18.40 -20.53
N ASP A 590 -34.91 18.84 -20.24
CA ASP A 590 -35.91 19.23 -21.24
C ASP A 590 -35.88 20.76 -21.41
N GLU A 591 -34.81 21.30 -22.00
CA GLU A 591 -34.78 22.67 -22.50
C GLU A 591 -35.64 22.79 -23.78
N SER A 592 -36.95 22.86 -23.58
CA SER A 592 -37.87 23.45 -24.55
C SER A 592 -37.83 24.97 -24.43
N ASN A 593 -36.92 25.60 -25.20
CA ASN A 593 -37.00 27.04 -25.48
C ASN A 593 -38.21 27.31 -26.39
N GLU A 594 -39.35 27.61 -25.78
CA GLU A 594 -40.45 28.35 -26.38
C GLU A 594 -40.04 29.81 -26.56
N ASP A 595 -39.38 30.12 -27.68
CA ASP A 595 -39.39 31.49 -28.20
C ASP A 595 -40.69 31.69 -29.00
N GLU A 596 -41.65 32.34 -28.35
CA GLU A 596 -42.76 33.01 -28.99
C GLU A 596 -42.23 34.02 -30.04
N ASN A 597 -42.46 33.76 -31.33
CA ASN A 597 -42.47 34.83 -32.31
C ASN A 597 -43.66 34.70 -33.27
N GLU A 598 -44.69 35.43 -32.90
CA GLU A 598 -45.63 36.18 -33.74
C GLU A 598 -45.84 35.70 -35.20
N THR A 599 -47.00 35.10 -35.40
CA THR A 599 -47.96 35.43 -36.46
C THR A 599 -47.44 36.09 -37.75
N ASN A 600 -47.44 35.34 -38.85
CA ASN A 600 -47.99 35.89 -40.10
C ASN A 600 -48.39 34.80 -41.10
N THR A 601 -49.70 34.57 -41.20
CA THR A 601 -50.33 33.86 -42.32
C THR A 601 -50.69 34.89 -43.39
N THR A 602 -50.20 34.68 -44.61
CA THR A 602 -50.61 35.39 -45.82
C THR A 602 -52.13 35.36 -46.02
N ALA A 603 -52.73 36.54 -46.20
CA ALA A 603 -53.99 36.73 -46.90
C ALA A 603 -53.99 38.09 -47.64
N ALA A 604 -53.61 38.03 -48.92
CA ALA A 604 -53.87 38.91 -50.07
C ALA A 604 -52.61 39.14 -50.92
#